data_AF-X6MU57-F1
#
_entry.id   AF-X6MU57-F1
#
_cell.length_a   1.000
_cell.length_b   1.000
_cell.length_c   1.000
_cell.angle_alpha   90.00
_cell.angle_beta   90.00
_cell.angle_gamma   90.00
#
_symmetry.space_group_name_H-M   'P 1'
#
loop_
_entity.id
_entity.type
_entity.pdbx_description
1 polymer ?
#
loop_
_entity_poly.entity_id
_entity_poly.type
_entity_poly.pdbx_seq_one_letter_code
_entity_poly.pdbx_strand_id
1 'polypeptide(L)'
;MTETITLWGRALSELYSNITKPLLDIVLFSLKLSELMGWEGPGTVVGYYMISLFVIRHISPPFGALTARAQELEGDFRTNHHRLITHSEEIAFYSGHKREKQVLNSKYEKLEDHNQYVLETKLGMTAFNNFLQKYGSVMMGYSVLGLPVFGKRASQYANTAAATASDITQDYIRNSSLLINLSKAIGRIVTSYEAVQRLAGYTQLVGRLQDVLNDLHAGVYDRKFVDSELLAQKGLAPGKGERHIVDDYIEFDI
;
A
#
# COMPACT_ATOMS: atom_id res chain seq x y z
N MET A 1 11.46 -19.55 2.15
CA MET A 1 12.01 -18.92 3.38
C MET A 1 12.98 -17.79 3.04
N THR A 2 14.01 -18.03 2.23
CA THR A 2 14.99 -17.00 1.80
C THR A 2 14.36 -15.87 0.97
N GLU A 3 13.41 -16.20 0.10
CA GLU A 3 12.72 -15.22 -0.74
C GLU A 3 11.98 -14.15 0.07
N THR A 4 11.21 -14.54 1.09
CA THR A 4 10.47 -13.59 1.95
C THR A 4 11.40 -12.64 2.70
N ILE A 5 12.49 -13.15 3.26
CA ILE A 5 13.44 -12.34 4.03
C ILE A 5 14.19 -11.36 3.10
N THR A 6 14.57 -11.82 1.90
CA THR A 6 15.21 -10.95 0.90
C THR A 6 14.27 -9.87 0.37
N LEU A 7 12.99 -10.18 0.15
CA LEU A 7 11.95 -9.22 -0.22
C LEU A 7 11.73 -8.18 0.89
N TRP A 8 11.65 -8.62 2.14
CA TRP A 8 11.52 -7.74 3.30
C TRP A 8 12.72 -6.79 3.43
N GLY A 9 13.95 -7.32 3.35
CA GLY A 9 15.16 -6.51 3.44
C GLY A 9 15.32 -5.50 2.30
N ARG A 10 14.95 -5.89 1.07
CA ARG A 10 14.92 -4.97 -0.08
C ARG A 10 13.89 -3.86 0.11
N ALA A 11 12.67 -4.21 0.52
CA ALA A 11 11.61 -3.22 0.76
C ALA A 11 11.99 -2.25 1.88
N LEU A 12 12.63 -2.72 2.94
CA LEU A 12 13.14 -1.88 4.03
C LEU A 12 14.22 -0.90 3.54
N SER A 13 15.19 -1.40 2.78
CA SER A 13 16.26 -0.57 2.20
C SER A 13 15.71 0.47 1.22
N GLU A 14 14.75 0.09 0.39
CA GLU A 14 14.09 0.99 -0.56
C GLU A 14 13.31 2.09 0.19
N LEU A 15 12.58 1.71 1.24
CA LEU A 15 11.84 2.65 2.08
C LEU A 15 12.76 3.68 2.73
N TYR A 16 13.87 3.22 3.32
CA TYR A 16 14.85 4.10 3.95
C TYR A 16 15.43 5.12 2.97
N SER A 17 15.81 4.66 1.76
CA SER A 17 16.33 5.53 0.70
C SER A 17 15.30 6.56 0.22
N ASN A 18 14.04 6.13 0.06
CA ASN A 18 12.99 6.95 -0.51
C ASN A 18 12.36 7.95 0.48
N ILE A 19 12.45 7.71 1.80
CA ILE A 19 11.89 8.62 2.82
C ILE A 19 12.90 9.65 3.32
N THR A 20 14.17 9.26 3.49
CA THR A 20 15.16 10.10 4.20
C THR A 20 15.36 11.45 3.53
N LYS A 21 15.56 11.47 2.21
CA LYS A 21 15.81 12.71 1.46
C LYS A 21 14.58 13.62 1.42
N PRO A 22 13.37 13.14 1.04
CA PRO A 22 12.18 14.00 1.07
C PRO A 22 11.84 14.55 2.45
N LEU A 23 12.07 13.79 3.52
CA LEU A 23 11.82 14.28 4.89
C LEU A 23 12.75 15.46 5.24
N LEU A 24 14.03 15.35 4.91
CA LEU A 24 15.00 16.43 5.08
C LEU A 24 14.66 17.64 4.19
N ASP A 25 14.30 17.41 2.93
CA ASP A 25 13.87 18.46 2.00
C ASP A 25 12.65 19.22 2.56
N ILE A 26 11.66 18.54 3.13
CA ILE A 26 10.47 19.17 3.73
C ILE A 26 10.87 20.08 4.89
N VAL A 27 11.69 19.60 5.82
CA VAL A 27 12.13 20.39 6.97
C VAL A 27 12.92 21.62 6.51
N LEU A 28 13.91 21.44 5.65
CA LEU A 28 14.77 22.53 5.19
C LEU A 28 13.99 23.57 4.37
N PHE A 29 13.13 23.15 3.44
CA PHE A 29 12.36 24.08 2.64
C PHE A 29 11.25 24.76 3.45
N SER A 30 10.63 24.07 4.41
CA SER A 30 9.66 24.69 5.32
C SER A 30 10.31 25.77 6.18
N LEU A 31 11.51 25.53 6.71
CA LEU A 31 12.25 26.54 7.49
C LEU A 31 12.64 27.75 6.62
N LYS A 32 13.23 27.52 5.44
CA LYS A 32 13.59 28.60 4.51
C LYS A 32 12.38 29.41 4.06
N LEU A 33 11.25 28.76 3.80
CA LEU A 33 10.02 29.43 3.40
C LEU A 33 9.43 30.24 4.57
N SER A 34 9.52 29.71 5.79
CA SER A 34 9.08 30.43 7.00
C SER A 34 9.91 31.69 7.26
N GLU A 35 11.21 31.67 6.95
CA GLU A 35 12.08 32.84 7.10
C GLU A 35 11.71 33.94 6.09
N LEU A 36 11.36 33.56 4.86
CA LEU A 36 11.06 34.50 3.77
C LEU A 36 9.65 35.09 3.82
N MET A 37 8.66 34.28 4.21
CA MET A 37 7.23 34.65 4.13
C MET A 37 6.52 34.64 5.49
N GLY A 38 7.19 34.21 6.55
CA GLY A 38 6.56 33.90 7.84
C GLY A 38 5.86 32.53 7.83
N TRP A 39 5.27 32.16 8.98
CA TRP A 39 4.61 30.87 9.17
C TRP A 39 3.37 30.65 8.28
N GLU A 40 2.77 31.72 7.74
CA GLU A 40 1.61 31.64 6.85
C GLU A 40 1.90 30.88 5.55
N GLY A 41 3.12 31.00 4.99
CA GLY A 41 3.52 30.29 3.77
C GLY A 41 3.59 28.77 3.94
N PRO A 42 4.45 28.25 4.84
CA PRO A 42 4.49 26.81 5.12
C PRO A 42 3.17 26.26 5.68
N GLY A 43 2.50 27.02 6.55
CA GLY A 43 1.25 26.60 7.19
C GLY A 43 0.12 26.37 6.19
N THR A 44 0.00 27.20 5.15
CA THR A 44 -1.00 27.02 4.09
C THR A 44 -0.71 25.80 3.22
N VAL A 45 0.56 25.56 2.86
CA VAL A 45 0.97 24.36 2.10
C VAL A 45 0.69 23.09 2.91
N VAL A 46 1.12 23.05 4.17
CA VAL A 46 0.87 21.90 5.05
C VAL A 46 -0.63 21.69 5.26
N GLY A 47 -1.39 22.75 5.51
CA GLY A 47 -2.84 22.70 5.67
C GLY A 47 -3.54 22.12 4.44
N TYR A 48 -3.12 22.54 3.24
CA TYR A 48 -3.64 21.98 1.99
C TYR A 48 -3.39 20.46 1.88
N TYR A 49 -2.17 20.00 2.15
CA TYR A 49 -1.86 18.57 2.09
C TYR A 49 -2.57 17.76 3.18
N MET A 50 -2.80 18.34 4.36
CA MET A 50 -3.59 17.71 5.42
C MET A 50 -5.06 17.55 4.99
N ILE A 51 -5.67 18.59 4.42
CA ILE A 51 -7.04 18.52 3.90
C ILE A 51 -7.12 17.54 2.73
N SER A 52 -6.15 17.58 1.82
CA SER A 52 -6.03 16.63 0.72
C SER A 52 -5.99 15.18 1.23
N LEU A 53 -5.16 14.90 2.24
CA LEU A 53 -5.04 13.57 2.80
C LEU A 53 -6.35 13.11 3.45
N PHE A 54 -7.06 14.03 4.12
CA PHE A 54 -8.38 13.75 4.68
C PHE A 54 -9.41 13.41 3.57
N VAL A 55 -9.46 14.20 2.50
CA VAL A 55 -10.33 13.96 1.34
C VAL A 55 -9.99 12.64 0.66
N ILE A 56 -8.71 12.38 0.40
CA ILE A 56 -8.22 11.12 -0.17
C ILE A 56 -8.65 9.96 0.72
N ARG A 57 -8.48 10.06 2.04
CA ARG A 57 -8.83 8.98 2.97
C ARG A 57 -10.34 8.74 3.04
N HIS A 58 -11.15 9.77 2.83
CA HIS A 58 -12.61 9.63 2.81
C HIS A 58 -13.14 9.03 1.50
N ILE A 59 -12.52 9.38 0.35
CA ILE A 59 -12.93 8.88 -0.97
C ILE A 59 -12.30 7.52 -1.29
N SER A 60 -11.15 7.19 -0.69
CA SER A 60 -10.43 5.94 -0.96
C SER A 60 -11.30 4.73 -0.63
N PRO A 61 -11.56 3.85 -1.61
CA PRO A 61 -12.24 2.59 -1.34
C PRO A 61 -11.33 1.66 -0.52
N PRO A 62 -11.89 0.67 0.20
CA PRO A 62 -11.12 -0.27 1.00
C PRO A 62 -10.39 -1.29 0.10
N PHE A 63 -9.31 -0.86 -0.54
CA PHE A 63 -8.53 -1.70 -1.46
C PHE A 63 -8.08 -3.02 -0.83
N GLY A 64 -7.78 -3.04 0.48
CA GLY A 64 -7.44 -4.27 1.19
C GLY A 64 -8.57 -5.31 1.17
N ALA A 65 -9.82 -4.89 1.40
CA ALA A 65 -10.98 -5.79 1.33
C ALA A 65 -11.26 -6.25 -0.10
N LEU A 66 -11.08 -5.36 -1.09
CA LEU A 66 -11.21 -5.70 -2.51
C LEU A 66 -10.17 -6.72 -2.97
N THR A 67 -8.92 -6.58 -2.52
CA THR A 67 -7.84 -7.55 -2.77
C THR A 67 -8.11 -8.88 -2.08
N ALA A 68 -8.57 -8.87 -0.82
CA ALA A 68 -8.94 -10.10 -0.12
C ALA A 68 -10.06 -10.87 -0.86
N ARG A 69 -11.08 -10.15 -1.36
CA ARG A 69 -12.16 -10.75 -2.15
C ARG A 69 -11.66 -11.31 -3.49
N ALA A 70 -10.73 -10.62 -4.15
CA ALA A 70 -10.12 -11.12 -5.39
C ALA A 70 -9.35 -12.43 -5.13
N GLN A 71 -8.59 -12.50 -4.04
CA GLN A 71 -7.88 -13.72 -3.63
C GLN A 71 -8.82 -14.87 -3.31
N GLU A 72 -9.95 -14.60 -2.66
CA GLU A 72 -10.98 -15.60 -2.39
C GLU A 72 -11.57 -16.18 -3.69
N LEU A 73 -11.96 -15.33 -4.64
CA LEU A 73 -12.47 -15.74 -5.95
C LEU A 73 -11.43 -16.53 -6.77
N GLU A 74 -10.16 -16.12 -6.72
CA GLU A 74 -9.06 -16.82 -7.36
C GLU A 74 -8.84 -18.20 -6.72
N GLY A 75 -8.89 -18.30 -5.39
CA GLY A 75 -8.82 -19.56 -4.65
C GLY A 75 -9.95 -20.51 -5.01
N ASP A 76 -11.17 -19.99 -5.13
CA ASP A 76 -12.36 -20.72 -5.58
C ASP A 76 -12.16 -21.30 -6.99
N PHE A 77 -11.68 -20.48 -7.92
CA PHE A 77 -11.38 -20.89 -9.29
C PHE A 77 -10.29 -21.95 -9.34
N ARG A 78 -9.17 -21.75 -8.64
CA ARG A 78 -8.04 -22.69 -8.58
C ARG A 78 -8.44 -24.03 -7.98
N THR A 79 -9.28 -24.02 -6.94
CA THR A 79 -9.78 -25.25 -6.32
C THR A 79 -10.64 -26.05 -7.31
N ASN A 80 -11.54 -25.40 -8.03
CA ASN A 80 -12.35 -26.09 -9.05
C ASN A 80 -11.51 -26.58 -10.23
N HIS A 81 -10.53 -25.80 -10.67
CA HIS A 81 -9.60 -26.21 -11.71
C HIS A 81 -8.78 -27.44 -11.28
N HIS A 82 -8.33 -27.49 -10.02
CA HIS A 82 -7.62 -28.64 -9.48
C HIS A 82 -8.51 -29.88 -9.38
N ARG A 83 -9.78 -29.73 -8.97
CA ARG A 83 -10.77 -30.82 -8.96
C ARG A 83 -10.99 -31.41 -10.36
N LEU A 84 -11.08 -30.55 -11.38
CA LEU A 84 -11.21 -30.97 -12.78
C LEU A 84 -10.04 -31.85 -13.23
N ILE A 85 -8.81 -31.48 -12.87
CA ILE A 85 -7.60 -32.25 -13.19
C ILE A 85 -7.62 -33.60 -12.46
N THR A 86 -7.90 -33.57 -11.15
CA THR A 86 -7.87 -34.74 -10.27
C THR A 86 -8.90 -35.80 -10.66
N HIS A 87 -10.11 -35.37 -11.04
CA HIS A 87 -11.22 -36.27 -11.42
C HIS A 87 -11.43 -36.32 -12.95
N SER A 88 -10.39 -36.07 -13.73
CA SER A 88 -10.50 -35.95 -15.19
C SER A 88 -10.97 -37.25 -15.87
N GLU A 89 -10.52 -38.41 -15.40
CA GLU A 89 -10.95 -39.73 -15.91
C GLU A 89 -12.44 -39.99 -15.63
N GLU A 90 -12.91 -39.69 -14.42
CA GLU A 90 -14.31 -39.83 -14.03
C GLU A 90 -15.22 -38.92 -14.86
N ILE A 91 -14.80 -37.66 -15.05
CA ILE A 91 -15.53 -36.68 -15.87
C ILE A 91 -15.58 -37.12 -17.33
N ALA A 92 -14.50 -37.69 -17.86
CA ALA A 92 -14.47 -38.24 -19.22
C ALA A 92 -15.38 -39.47 -19.35
N PHE A 93 -15.34 -40.37 -18.36
CA PHE A 93 -16.18 -41.56 -18.32
C PHE A 93 -17.68 -41.22 -18.33
N TYR A 94 -18.10 -40.22 -17.56
CA TYR A 94 -19.49 -39.75 -17.52
C TYR A 94 -19.82 -38.70 -18.61
N SER A 95 -18.91 -38.41 -19.54
CA SER A 95 -19.08 -37.37 -20.57
C SER A 95 -19.44 -35.97 -19.99
N GLY A 96 -19.02 -35.67 -18.76
CA GLY A 96 -19.36 -34.46 -18.00
C GLY A 96 -18.67 -33.17 -18.44
N HIS A 97 -17.74 -33.23 -19.40
CA HIS A 97 -16.91 -32.13 -19.87
C HIS A 97 -17.65 -30.80 -20.15
N LYS A 98 -18.84 -30.83 -20.77
CA LYS A 98 -19.62 -29.60 -21.06
C LYS A 98 -20.08 -28.91 -19.78
N ARG A 99 -20.53 -29.68 -18.79
CA ARG A 99 -21.03 -29.14 -17.52
C ARG A 99 -19.88 -28.58 -16.69
N GLU A 100 -18.79 -29.31 -16.59
CA GLU A 100 -17.59 -28.85 -15.87
C GLU A 100 -16.99 -27.58 -16.52
N LYS A 101 -16.97 -27.51 -17.85
CA LYS A 101 -16.57 -26.29 -18.56
C LYS A 101 -17.46 -25.10 -18.22
N GLN A 102 -18.78 -25.29 -18.18
CA GLN A 102 -19.71 -24.21 -17.81
C GLN A 102 -19.51 -23.74 -16.36
N VAL A 103 -19.31 -24.67 -15.42
CA VAL A 103 -19.03 -24.35 -14.02
C VAL A 103 -17.73 -23.57 -13.88
N LEU A 104 -16.66 -24.02 -14.53
CA LEU A 104 -15.36 -23.38 -14.48
C LEU A 104 -15.39 -21.99 -15.12
N ASN A 105 -16.03 -21.84 -16.28
CA ASN A 105 -16.20 -20.54 -16.94
C ASN A 105 -17.00 -19.57 -16.06
N SER A 106 -18.09 -20.00 -15.44
CA SER A 106 -18.86 -19.12 -14.55
C SER A 106 -18.05 -18.63 -13.34
N LYS A 107 -17.14 -19.46 -12.82
CA LYS A 107 -16.21 -19.05 -11.75
C LYS A 107 -15.14 -18.09 -12.26
N TYR A 108 -14.63 -18.32 -13.46
CA TYR A 108 -13.66 -17.44 -14.12
C TYR A 108 -14.24 -16.06 -14.43
N GLU A 109 -15.44 -15.99 -15.02
CA GLU A 109 -16.15 -14.74 -15.33
C GLU A 109 -16.33 -13.88 -14.07
N LYS A 110 -16.73 -14.49 -12.95
CA LYS A 110 -16.86 -13.77 -11.66
C LYS A 110 -15.52 -13.19 -11.16
N LEU A 111 -14.42 -13.92 -11.34
CA LEU A 111 -13.08 -13.45 -10.98
C LEU A 111 -12.63 -12.31 -11.89
N GLU A 112 -12.88 -12.44 -13.20
CA GLU A 112 -12.55 -11.45 -14.21
C GLU A 112 -13.32 -10.15 -13.98
N ASP A 113 -14.64 -10.22 -13.81
CA ASP A 113 -15.51 -9.07 -13.53
C ASP A 113 -15.06 -8.31 -12.28
N HIS A 114 -14.74 -9.04 -11.20
CA HIS A 114 -14.25 -8.43 -9.96
C HIS A 114 -12.88 -7.78 -10.15
N ASN A 115 -11.95 -8.43 -10.86
CA ASN A 115 -10.65 -7.86 -11.15
C ASN A 115 -10.74 -6.60 -12.03
N GLN A 116 -11.63 -6.61 -13.03
CA GLN A 116 -11.87 -5.45 -13.86
C GLN A 116 -12.41 -4.28 -13.03
N TYR A 117 -13.41 -4.53 -12.17
CA TYR A 117 -13.94 -3.52 -11.26
C TYR A 117 -12.86 -2.91 -10.35
N VAL A 118 -11.98 -3.76 -9.78
CA VAL A 118 -10.88 -3.33 -8.93
C VAL A 118 -9.88 -2.48 -9.71
N LEU A 119 -9.55 -2.87 -10.95
CA LEU A 119 -8.62 -2.12 -11.82
C LEU A 119 -9.20 -0.75 -12.21
N GLU A 120 -10.46 -0.68 -12.61
CA GLU A 120 -11.14 0.58 -12.96
C GLU A 120 -11.18 1.53 -11.75
N THR A 121 -11.53 1.00 -10.58
CA THR A 121 -11.57 1.77 -9.33
C THR A 121 -10.18 2.28 -8.94
N LYS A 122 -9.16 1.41 -9.04
CA LYS A 122 -7.76 1.78 -8.75
C LYS A 122 -7.25 2.84 -9.72
N LEU A 123 -7.58 2.72 -11.00
CA LEU A 123 -7.20 3.68 -12.03
C LEU A 123 -7.82 5.05 -11.75
N GLY A 124 -9.12 5.11 -11.45
CA GLY A 124 -9.81 6.35 -11.08
C GLY A 124 -9.20 7.02 -9.85
N MET A 125 -8.94 6.26 -8.79
CA MET A 125 -8.32 6.78 -7.57
C MET A 125 -6.88 7.27 -7.80
N THR A 126 -6.09 6.52 -8.58
CA THR A 126 -4.70 6.90 -8.92
C THR A 126 -4.69 8.19 -9.76
N ALA A 127 -5.60 8.31 -10.72
CA ALA A 127 -5.75 9.52 -11.53
C ALA A 127 -6.15 10.73 -10.66
N PHE A 128 -7.10 10.57 -9.74
CA PHE A 128 -7.50 11.63 -8.81
C PHE A 128 -6.34 12.07 -7.90
N ASN A 129 -5.59 11.12 -7.33
CA ASN A 129 -4.42 11.44 -6.52
C ASN A 129 -3.36 12.22 -7.31
N ASN A 130 -3.05 11.79 -8.54
CA ASN A 130 -2.11 12.48 -9.42
C ASN A 130 -2.59 13.88 -9.81
N PHE A 131 -3.89 14.04 -10.06
CA PHE A 131 -4.49 15.34 -10.36
C PHE A 131 -4.31 16.29 -9.18
N LEU A 132 -4.69 15.85 -7.98
CA LEU A 132 -4.59 16.65 -6.76
C LEU A 132 -3.12 17.03 -6.50
N GLN A 133 -2.20 16.07 -6.59
CA GLN A 133 -0.79 16.34 -6.34
C GLN A 133 -0.18 17.32 -7.35
N LYS A 134 -0.46 17.14 -8.66
CA LYS A 134 0.14 17.97 -9.72
C LYS A 134 -0.48 19.36 -9.78
N TYR A 135 -1.80 19.45 -9.86
CA TYR A 135 -2.49 20.74 -10.04
C TYR A 135 -2.66 21.47 -8.72
N GLY A 136 -2.96 20.75 -7.64
CA GLY A 136 -3.08 21.31 -6.30
C GLY A 136 -1.81 21.96 -5.80
N SER A 137 -0.66 21.31 -6.02
CA SER A 137 0.65 21.91 -5.74
C SER A 137 0.85 23.24 -6.47
N VAL A 138 0.46 23.32 -7.74
CA VAL A 138 0.66 24.51 -8.56
C VAL A 138 -0.24 25.64 -8.08
N MET A 139 -1.51 25.34 -7.78
CA MET A 139 -2.44 26.32 -7.20
C MET A 139 -1.93 26.86 -5.87
N MET A 140 -1.48 25.99 -4.96
CA MET A 140 -0.89 26.42 -3.69
C MET A 140 0.39 27.23 -3.88
N GLY A 141 1.22 26.87 -4.86
CA GLY A 141 2.39 27.65 -5.24
C GLY A 141 2.02 29.11 -5.55
N TYR A 142 1.04 29.32 -6.43
CA TYR A 142 0.58 30.68 -6.76
C TYR A 142 -0.08 31.40 -5.58
N SER A 143 -0.89 30.71 -4.78
CA SER A 143 -1.54 31.29 -3.59
C SER A 143 -0.51 31.80 -2.57
N VAL A 144 0.56 31.03 -2.32
CA VAL A 144 1.60 31.42 -1.36
C VAL A 144 2.52 32.51 -1.91
N LEU A 145 2.85 32.46 -3.20
CA LEU A 145 3.63 33.51 -3.86
C LEU A 145 2.92 34.87 -3.89
N GLY A 146 1.58 34.87 -3.85
CA GLY A 146 0.79 36.09 -3.76
C GLY A 146 0.79 36.75 -2.37
N LEU A 147 1.04 36.00 -1.29
CA LEU A 147 0.99 36.52 0.08
C LEU A 147 1.96 37.68 0.38
N PRO A 148 3.26 37.64 0.01
CA PRO A 148 4.14 38.78 0.25
C PRO A 148 3.79 40.02 -0.59
N VAL A 149 3.23 39.83 -1.79
CA VAL A 149 2.93 40.93 -2.73
C VAL A 149 1.58 41.59 -2.45
N PHE A 150 0.56 40.80 -2.10
CA PHE A 150 -0.83 41.28 -1.90
C PHE A 150 -1.32 41.18 -0.45
N GLY A 151 -0.55 40.55 0.44
CA GLY A 151 -0.94 40.33 1.83
C GLY A 151 -0.62 41.48 2.77
N LYS A 152 -0.83 41.25 4.06
CA LYS A 152 -0.67 42.27 5.13
C LYS A 152 0.75 42.83 5.25
N ARG A 153 1.74 42.12 4.70
CA ARG A 153 3.17 42.48 4.69
C ARG A 153 3.61 43.12 3.37
N ALA A 154 2.68 43.40 2.45
CA ALA A 154 2.97 44.01 1.15
C ALA A 154 3.66 45.37 1.27
N SER A 155 3.29 46.19 2.25
CA SER A 155 3.94 47.49 2.49
C SER A 155 5.37 47.36 2.99
N GLN A 156 5.69 46.34 3.79
CA GLN A 156 7.07 46.03 4.19
C GLN A 156 7.87 45.47 3.02
N TYR A 157 7.26 44.59 2.22
CA TYR A 157 7.90 44.03 1.04
C TYR A 157 8.22 45.11 -0.01
N ALA A 158 7.30 46.05 -0.22
CA ALA A 158 7.48 47.19 -1.12
C ALA A 158 8.63 48.11 -0.70
N ASN A 159 8.80 48.32 0.61
CA ASN A 159 9.83 49.23 1.15
C ASN A 159 11.23 48.60 1.30
N THR A 160 11.34 47.26 1.33
CA THR A 160 12.61 46.57 1.61
C THR A 160 13.11 45.69 0.47
N ALA A 161 12.21 45.11 -0.34
CA ALA A 161 12.54 44.09 -1.34
C ALA A 161 12.14 44.46 -2.78
N ALA A 162 11.30 45.49 -2.98
CA ALA A 162 10.76 45.87 -4.28
C ALA A 162 11.37 47.16 -4.87
N ALA A 163 12.68 47.37 -4.71
CA ALA A 163 13.33 48.57 -5.25
C ALA A 163 13.36 48.58 -6.80
N THR A 164 13.40 47.41 -7.44
CA THR A 164 13.40 47.25 -8.91
C THR A 164 12.61 46.02 -9.35
N ALA A 165 12.03 46.04 -10.56
CA ALA A 165 11.29 44.90 -11.13
C ALA A 165 12.12 43.60 -11.22
N SER A 166 13.45 43.72 -11.32
CA SER A 166 14.39 42.61 -11.29
C SER A 166 14.38 41.88 -9.94
N ASP A 167 14.34 42.60 -8.82
CA ASP A 167 14.38 42.01 -7.47
C ASP A 167 13.10 41.24 -7.16
N ILE A 168 11.94 41.80 -7.55
CA ILE A 168 10.65 41.11 -7.45
C ILE A 168 10.65 39.82 -8.25
N THR A 169 11.23 39.84 -9.46
CA THR A 169 11.33 38.67 -10.32
C THR A 169 12.27 37.62 -9.73
N GLN A 170 13.41 38.04 -9.18
CA GLN A 170 14.36 37.15 -8.53
C GLN A 170 13.75 36.44 -7.31
N ASP A 171 13.08 37.20 -6.44
CA ASP A 171 12.42 36.64 -5.26
C ASP A 171 11.25 35.73 -5.64
N TYR A 172 10.47 36.09 -6.67
CA TYR A 172 9.43 35.24 -7.20
C TYR A 172 9.99 33.90 -7.69
N ILE A 173 11.07 33.91 -8.50
CA ILE A 173 11.70 32.69 -9.02
C ILE A 173 12.29 31.85 -7.87
N ARG A 174 12.94 32.50 -6.89
CA ARG A 174 13.50 31.82 -5.72
C ARG A 174 12.41 31.15 -4.88
N ASN A 175 11.37 31.89 -4.51
CA ASN A 175 10.28 31.41 -3.66
C ASN A 175 9.44 30.34 -4.36
N SER A 176 9.19 30.50 -5.66
CA SER A 176 8.45 29.51 -6.45
C SER A 176 9.23 28.19 -6.56
N SER A 177 10.54 28.27 -6.78
CA SER A 177 11.42 27.10 -6.78
C SER A 177 11.41 26.38 -5.41
N LEU A 178 11.49 27.11 -4.30
CA LEU A 178 11.39 26.54 -2.95
C LEU A 178 10.04 25.83 -2.72
N LEU A 179 8.93 26.45 -3.11
CA LEU A 179 7.59 25.88 -2.99
C LEU A 179 7.40 24.63 -3.84
N ILE A 180 7.84 24.67 -5.09
CA ILE A 180 7.78 23.52 -6.01
C ILE A 180 8.60 22.36 -5.46
N ASN A 181 9.80 22.62 -4.91
CA ASN A 181 10.64 21.58 -4.34
C ASN A 181 10.07 21.02 -3.04
N LEU A 182 9.49 21.86 -2.18
CA LEU A 182 8.75 21.43 -0.97
C LEU A 182 7.57 20.52 -1.35
N SER A 183 6.73 20.95 -2.29
CA SER A 183 5.62 20.13 -2.79
C SER A 183 6.09 18.80 -3.37
N LYS A 184 7.14 18.79 -4.20
CA LYS A 184 7.72 17.55 -4.75
C LYS A 184 8.21 16.61 -3.65
N ALA A 185 8.77 17.15 -2.57
CA ALA A 185 9.21 16.35 -1.43
C ALA A 185 8.01 15.75 -0.68
N ILE A 186 6.97 16.55 -0.40
CA ILE A 186 5.71 16.07 0.19
C ILE A 186 5.07 15.00 -0.71
N GLY A 187 5.03 15.23 -2.02
CA GLY A 187 4.47 14.28 -2.96
C GLY A 187 5.20 12.94 -2.96
N ARG A 188 6.53 12.96 -2.85
CA ARG A 188 7.35 11.74 -2.67
C ARG A 188 7.06 11.01 -1.36
N ILE A 189 6.76 11.71 -0.28
CA ILE A 189 6.30 11.08 0.98
C ILE A 189 4.96 10.39 0.79
N VAL A 190 4.00 11.06 0.15
CA VAL A 190 2.68 10.48 -0.14
C VAL A 190 2.81 9.20 -0.98
N THR A 191 3.66 9.18 -2.01
CA THR A 191 3.89 7.96 -2.80
C THR A 191 4.69 6.90 -2.03
N SER A 192 5.57 7.30 -1.11
CA SER A 192 6.33 6.36 -0.27
C SER A 192 5.44 5.60 0.73
N TYR A 193 4.22 6.07 0.99
CA TYR A 193 3.24 5.35 1.81
C TYR A 193 2.92 3.96 1.26
N GLU A 194 2.88 3.76 -0.06
CA GLU A 194 2.69 2.44 -0.67
C GLU A 194 3.87 1.49 -0.38
N ALA A 195 5.08 2.02 -0.28
CA ALA A 195 6.25 1.24 0.13
C ALA A 195 6.16 0.81 1.61
N VAL A 196 5.62 1.68 2.49
CA VAL A 196 5.32 1.32 3.89
C VAL A 196 4.29 0.19 3.95
N GLN A 197 3.21 0.28 3.17
CA GLN A 197 2.19 -0.78 3.13
C GLN A 197 2.75 -2.12 2.65
N ARG A 198 3.59 -2.11 1.60
CA ARG A 198 4.28 -3.31 1.12
C ARG A 198 5.19 -3.91 2.19
N LEU A 199 5.98 -3.07 2.87
CA LEU A 199 6.83 -3.51 3.98
C LEU A 199 6.01 -4.11 5.14
N ALA A 200 4.86 -3.52 5.46
CA ALA A 200 3.96 -4.05 6.48
C ALA A 200 3.44 -5.44 6.11
N GLY A 201 3.07 -5.67 4.84
CA GLY A 201 2.68 -6.98 4.33
C GLY A 201 3.80 -8.03 4.43
N TYR A 202 5.03 -7.66 4.08
CA TYR A 202 6.19 -8.55 4.25
C TYR A 202 6.50 -8.81 5.72
N THR A 203 6.37 -7.80 6.58
CA THR A 203 6.56 -7.96 8.03
C THR A 203 5.56 -8.96 8.62
N GLN A 204 4.29 -8.92 8.19
CA GLN A 204 3.30 -9.94 8.61
C GLN A 204 3.70 -11.35 8.14
N LEU A 205 4.28 -11.48 6.95
CA LEU A 205 4.72 -12.79 6.44
C LEU A 205 5.96 -13.30 7.21
N VAL A 206 6.94 -12.43 7.48
CA VAL A 206 8.12 -12.76 8.30
C VAL A 206 7.72 -13.08 9.73
N GLY A 207 6.79 -12.34 10.33
CA GLY A 207 6.25 -12.62 11.66
C GLY A 207 5.61 -14.01 11.73
N ARG A 208 4.72 -14.33 10.78
CA ARG A 208 4.13 -15.69 10.67
C ARG A 208 5.18 -16.79 10.52
N LEU A 209 6.27 -16.52 9.80
CA LEU A 209 7.37 -17.48 9.67
C LEU A 209 8.08 -17.68 11.02
N GLN A 210 8.32 -16.59 11.76
CA GLN A 210 8.94 -16.65 13.07
C GLN A 210 8.07 -17.40 14.08
N ASP A 211 6.75 -17.20 14.05
CA ASP A 211 5.79 -17.95 14.85
C ASP A 211 5.90 -19.46 14.58
N VAL A 212 5.87 -19.86 13.30
CA VAL A 212 6.01 -21.28 12.91
C VAL A 212 7.35 -21.87 13.34
N LEU A 213 8.44 -21.11 13.29
CA LEU A 213 9.75 -21.58 13.75
C LEU A 213 9.81 -21.73 15.28
N ASN A 214 9.14 -20.84 16.03
CA ASN A 214 9.02 -20.94 17.48
C ASN A 214 8.18 -22.16 17.88
N ASP A 215 7.06 -22.39 17.18
CA ASP A 215 6.20 -23.56 17.39
C ASP A 215 6.99 -24.86 17.11
N LEU A 216 7.75 -24.88 16.01
CA LEU A 216 8.60 -26.01 15.65
C LEU A 216 9.67 -26.30 16.72
N HIS A 217 10.30 -25.25 17.27
CA HIS A 217 11.29 -25.38 18.34
C HIS A 217 10.66 -25.86 19.66
N ALA A 218 9.41 -25.46 19.94
CA ALA A 218 8.63 -25.94 21.07
C ALA A 218 8.03 -27.35 20.87
N GLY A 219 8.23 -27.96 19.69
CA GLY A 219 7.66 -29.27 19.35
C GLY A 219 6.16 -29.25 19.04
N VAL A 220 5.55 -28.06 18.92
CA VAL A 220 4.14 -27.88 18.59
C VAL A 220 4.00 -27.80 17.07
N TYR A 221 3.23 -28.73 16.49
CA TYR A 221 2.98 -28.75 15.05
C TYR A 221 1.52 -28.41 14.77
N ASP A 222 1.28 -27.20 14.27
CA ASP A 222 -0.03 -26.77 13.79
C ASP A 222 -0.16 -27.06 12.28
N ARG A 223 -0.98 -28.05 11.91
CA ARG A 223 -1.28 -28.35 10.50
C ARG A 223 -2.38 -27.43 9.98
N LYS A 224 -1.99 -26.36 9.30
CA LYS A 224 -2.93 -25.38 8.70
C LYS A 224 -3.77 -25.88 7.51
N PHE A 225 -3.54 -27.10 7.02
CA PHE A 225 -4.29 -27.72 5.91
C PHE A 225 -5.32 -28.76 6.39
N VAL A 226 -5.60 -28.84 7.68
CA VAL A 226 -6.63 -29.75 8.20
C VAL A 226 -7.86 -28.92 8.55
N ASP A 227 -9.01 -29.37 8.07
CA ASP A 227 -10.29 -28.71 8.31
C ASP A 227 -10.60 -28.67 9.81
N SER A 228 -10.65 -27.46 10.37
CA SER A 228 -10.82 -27.20 11.80
C SER A 228 -12.14 -27.76 12.33
N GLU A 229 -13.19 -27.78 11.50
CA GLU A 229 -14.48 -28.39 11.84
C GLU A 229 -14.36 -29.92 11.96
N LEU A 230 -13.57 -30.53 11.10
CA LEU A 230 -13.37 -31.98 11.05
C LEU A 230 -12.47 -32.48 12.19
N LEU A 231 -11.52 -31.64 12.63
CA LEU A 231 -10.73 -31.85 13.86
C LEU A 231 -11.61 -31.74 15.12
N ALA A 232 -12.44 -30.71 15.22
CA ALA A 232 -13.35 -30.52 16.34
C ALA A 232 -14.37 -31.66 16.45
N GLN A 233 -14.88 -32.15 15.31
CA GLN A 233 -15.83 -33.27 15.26
C GLN A 233 -15.20 -34.61 15.71
N LYS A 234 -13.88 -34.78 15.51
CA LYS A 234 -13.12 -35.94 15.99
C LYS A 234 -12.50 -35.76 17.39
N GLY A 235 -12.77 -34.65 18.08
CA GLY A 235 -12.19 -34.35 19.39
C GLY A 235 -10.69 -34.07 19.38
N LEU A 236 -10.11 -33.87 18.20
CA LEU A 236 -8.69 -33.61 18.00
C LEU A 236 -8.46 -32.10 17.99
N ALA A 237 -7.45 -31.63 18.72
CA ALA A 237 -7.05 -30.22 18.69
C ALA A 237 -5.68 -30.10 17.99
N PRO A 238 -5.46 -29.04 17.19
CA PRO A 238 -4.15 -28.76 16.62
C PRO A 238 -3.09 -28.71 17.74
N GLY A 239 -1.99 -29.44 17.60
CA GLY A 239 -0.91 -29.48 18.58
C GLY A 239 -1.04 -30.48 19.74
N LYS A 240 -2.06 -31.36 19.78
CA LYS A 240 -2.24 -32.39 20.83
C LYS A 240 -1.62 -33.77 20.53
N GLY A 241 -0.91 -33.94 19.42
CA GLY A 241 -0.27 -35.22 19.09
C GLY A 241 1.03 -35.43 19.88
N GLU A 242 1.09 -36.43 20.75
CA GLU A 242 2.34 -36.91 21.36
C GLU A 242 3.12 -37.77 20.36
N ARG A 243 4.44 -37.54 20.25
CA ARG A 243 5.33 -38.38 19.43
C ARG A 243 5.82 -39.55 20.26
N HIS A 244 5.43 -40.77 19.87
CA HIS A 244 6.19 -41.97 20.21
C HIS A 244 7.18 -42.26 19.08
N ILE A 245 8.48 -42.08 19.35
CA ILE A 245 9.53 -42.52 18.44
C ILE A 245 9.77 -43.99 18.76
N VAL A 246 9.21 -44.87 17.94
CA VAL A 246 9.54 -46.30 17.90
C VAL A 246 10.20 -46.53 16.53
N ASP A 247 11.40 -47.13 16.56
CA ASP A 247 12.31 -47.43 15.45
C ASP A 247 11.85 -47.10 14.02
N ASP A 248 12.58 -46.15 13.41
CA ASP A 248 12.64 -45.78 11.99
C ASP A 248 11.34 -45.52 11.20
N TYR A 249 10.18 -45.52 11.86
CA TYR A 249 8.90 -45.14 11.25
C TYR A 249 8.07 -44.30 12.22
N ILE A 250 7.50 -43.19 11.72
CA ILE A 250 6.61 -42.34 12.50
C ILE A 250 5.18 -42.91 12.38
N GLU A 251 4.74 -43.66 13.38
CA GLU A 251 3.33 -44.00 13.57
C GLU A 251 2.63 -42.92 14.41
N PHE A 252 1.41 -42.57 14.01
CA PHE A 252 0.53 -41.69 14.77
C PHE A 252 -0.68 -42.52 15.19
N ASP A 253 -0.84 -42.76 16.49
CA ASP A 253 -2.02 -43.42 17.03
C ASP A 253 -3.21 -42.46 17.02
N ILE A 254 -4.38 -42.98 16.64
CA ILE A 254 -5.62 -42.22 16.39
C ILE A 254 -6.43 -42.05 17.66
#